data_AF-A0A964Y4L1-F1
#
_entry.id   AF-A0A964Y4L1-F1
#
_cell.length_a   1.000
_cell.length_b   1.000
_cell.length_c   1.000
_cell.angle_alpha   90.00
_cell.angle_beta   90.00
_cell.angle_gamma   90.00
#
_symmetry.space_group_name_H-M   'P 1'
#
loop_
_entity.id
_entity.type
_entity.pdbx_description
1 polymer ?
#
loop_
_entity_poly.entity_id
_entity_poly.type
_entity_poly.pdbx_seq_one_letter_code
_entity_poly.pdbx_strand_id
1 'polypeptide(L)'
;MLLLKIKIQLRLFVECQMKNPTPVWIFLFYPFMLIYQLMLSVIGMKNKMTVPKTLTICIGNITTGGNGKTPFLIHLAQELNTAHPIILSKGYQRKDQKDQ
;
A
#
# COMPACT_ATOMS: atom_id res chain seq x y z
N MET A 1 8.79 -15.09 -15.53
CA MET A 1 8.65 -13.99 -14.54
C MET A 1 7.56 -14.25 -13.49
N LEU A 2 6.33 -14.61 -13.89
CA LEU A 2 5.22 -14.88 -12.95
C LEU A 2 5.47 -16.08 -12.03
N LEU A 3 5.90 -17.23 -12.57
CA LEU A 3 6.20 -18.44 -11.80
C LEU A 3 7.33 -18.22 -10.78
N LEU A 4 8.32 -17.38 -11.12
CA LEU A 4 9.41 -17.01 -10.21
C LEU A 4 8.89 -16.15 -9.04
N LYS A 5 8.01 -15.17 -9.33
CA LYS A 5 7.36 -14.36 -8.29
C LYS A 5 6.51 -15.22 -7.35
N ILE A 6 5.75 -16.17 -7.89
CA ILE A 6 4.95 -17.10 -7.10
C ILE A 6 5.84 -17.98 -6.21
N LYS A 7 6.93 -18.55 -6.77
CA LYS A 7 7.89 -19.35 -5.98
C LYS A 7 8.54 -18.56 -4.85
N ILE A 8 8.96 -17.32 -5.10
CA ILE A 8 9.56 -16.45 -4.08
C ILE A 8 8.53 -16.12 -2.98
N GLN A 9 7.28 -15.83 -3.36
CA GLN A 9 6.21 -15.57 -2.39
C GLN A 9 5.88 -16.80 -1.54
N LEU A 10 5.78 -17.99 -2.16
CA LEU A 10 5.62 -19.26 -1.45
C LEU A 10 6.78 -19.50 -0.47
N ARG A 11 8.02 -19.23 -0.89
CA ARG A 11 9.21 -19.40 -0.05
C ARG A 11 9.21 -18.45 1.13
N LEU A 12 8.97 -17.16 0.91
CA LEU A 12 8.88 -16.15 1.97
C LEU A 12 7.71 -16.44 2.92
N PHE A 13 6.59 -16.95 2.40
CA PHE A 13 5.46 -17.37 3.20
C PHE A 13 5.82 -18.55 4.09
N VAL A 14 6.45 -19.60 3.54
CA VAL A 14 6.93 -20.76 4.33
C VAL A 14 7.99 -20.35 5.36
N GLU A 15 8.93 -19.47 5.01
CA GLU A 15 9.93 -18.93 5.96
C GLU A 15 9.26 -18.15 7.11
N CYS A 16 8.19 -17.40 6.80
CA CYS A 16 7.39 -16.70 7.82
C CYS A 16 6.66 -17.69 8.75
N GLN A 17 6.08 -18.76 8.19
CA GLN A 17 5.42 -19.83 8.95
C GLN A 17 6.38 -20.57 9.89
N MET A 18 7.62 -20.82 9.44
CA MET A 18 8.66 -21.48 10.25
C MET A 18 9.09 -20.62 11.44
N LYS A 19 9.06 -19.29 11.31
CA LYS A 19 9.50 -18.37 12.36
C LYS A 19 8.42 -18.06 13.39
N ASN A 20 7.15 -18.11 13.02
CA ASN A 20 6.01 -17.99 13.92
C ASN A 20 4.92 -18.97 13.48
N PRO A 21 4.63 -20.05 14.23
CA PRO A 21 3.61 -21.02 13.83
C PRO A 21 2.24 -20.35 13.83
N THR A 22 1.72 -20.07 12.64
CA THR A 22 0.38 -19.51 12.50
C THR A 22 -0.64 -20.65 12.33
N PRO A 23 -1.90 -20.43 12.70
CA PRO A 23 -2.92 -21.46 12.64
C PRO A 23 -3.25 -21.91 11.20
N VAL A 24 -3.52 -23.21 11.04
CA VAL A 24 -3.69 -23.90 9.75
C VAL A 24 -4.83 -23.31 8.89
N TRP A 25 -5.82 -22.65 9.49
CA TRP A 25 -6.92 -22.03 8.72
C TRP A 25 -6.47 -20.87 7.82
N ILE A 26 -5.29 -20.28 8.03
CA ILE A 26 -4.75 -19.22 7.15
C ILE A 26 -4.52 -19.72 5.72
N PHE A 27 -4.25 -21.02 5.54
CA PHE A 27 -4.12 -21.61 4.21
C PHE A 27 -5.40 -21.50 3.38
N LEU A 28 -6.58 -21.36 4.01
CA LEU A 28 -7.84 -21.12 3.32
C LEU A 28 -7.84 -19.81 2.52
N PHE A 29 -7.09 -18.80 2.97
CA PHE A 29 -7.00 -17.49 2.32
C PHE A 29 -5.90 -17.41 1.25
N TYR A 30 -5.08 -18.44 1.09
CA TYR A 30 -4.03 -18.49 0.08
C TYR A 30 -4.54 -18.31 -1.37
N PRO A 31 -5.60 -19.00 -1.84
CA PRO A 31 -6.14 -18.76 -3.18
C PRO A 31 -6.64 -17.31 -3.36
N PHE A 32 -7.20 -16.69 -2.32
CA PHE A 32 -7.64 -15.30 -2.36
C PHE A 32 -6.47 -14.32 -2.56
N MET A 33 -5.34 -14.56 -1.90
CA MET A 33 -4.11 -13.78 -2.09
C MET A 33 -3.61 -13.83 -3.55
N LEU A 34 -3.65 -15.01 -4.17
CA LEU A 34 -3.21 -15.19 -5.56
C LEU A 34 -4.11 -14.42 -6.55
N ILE A 35 -5.44 -14.46 -6.33
CA ILE A 35 -6.41 -13.67 -7.11
C ILE A 35 -6.14 -12.17 -6.94
N TYR A 36 -5.94 -11.71 -5.71
CA TYR A 36 -5.64 -10.30 -5.43
C TYR A 36 -4.36 -9.83 -6.14
N GLN A 37 -3.31 -10.65 -6.15
CA GLN A 37 -2.07 -10.35 -6.85
C GLN A 37 -2.27 -10.26 -8.38
N LEU A 38 -3.08 -11.15 -8.95
CA LEU A 38 -3.41 -11.11 -10.38
C LEU A 38 -4.15 -9.81 -10.73
N MET A 39 -5.15 -9.41 -9.92
CA MET A 39 -5.86 -8.15 -10.12
C MET A 39 -4.92 -6.93 -10.07
N LEU A 40 -4.04 -6.84 -9.07
CA LEU A 40 -3.07 -5.75 -8.96
C LEU A 40 -2.11 -5.70 -10.15
N SER A 41 -1.69 -6.86 -10.68
CA SER A 41 -0.82 -6.93 -11.86
C SER A 41 -1.49 -6.34 -13.10
N VAL A 42 -2.79 -6.58 -13.28
CA VAL A 42 -3.55 -6.02 -14.41
C VAL A 42 -3.75 -4.51 -14.27
N ILE A 43 -4.02 -4.02 -13.06
CA ILE A 43 -4.16 -2.58 -12.78
C ILE A 43 -2.83 -1.84 -13.00
N GLY A 44 -1.73 -2.40 -12.50
CA GLY A 44 -0.40 -1.78 -12.62
C GLY A 44 0.05 -1.58 -14.06
N MET A 45 -0.37 -2.43 -14.99
CA MET A 45 -0.05 -2.33 -16.42
C MET A 45 -0.80 -1.20 -17.15
N LYS A 46 -1.91 -0.71 -16.59
CA LYS A 46 -2.78 0.29 -17.25
C LYS A 46 -2.54 1.72 -16.82
N ASN A 47 -1.69 1.95 -15.82
CA ASN A 47 -1.46 3.27 -15.27
C ASN A 47 -0.53 4.09 -16.16
N LYS A 48 -1.09 5.05 -16.91
CA LYS A 48 -0.31 6.14 -17.50
C LYS A 48 0.11 7.08 -16.39
N MET A 49 1.41 7.27 -16.22
CA MET A 49 1.94 8.14 -15.18
C MET A 49 1.90 9.58 -15.69
N THR A 50 0.94 10.37 -15.21
CA THR A 50 0.95 11.82 -15.44
C THR A 50 1.83 12.43 -14.37
N VAL A 51 2.99 12.96 -14.77
CA VAL A 51 3.88 13.65 -13.84
C VAL A 51 3.35 15.08 -13.67
N PRO A 52 2.94 15.48 -12.45
CA PRO A 52 2.55 16.86 -12.20
C PRO A 52 3.76 17.79 -12.39
N LYS A 53 3.51 19.04 -12.80
CA LYS A 53 4.57 20.06 -12.97
C LYS A 53 5.20 20.49 -11.63
N THR A 54 4.55 20.19 -10.52
CA THR A 54 4.98 20.54 -9.17
C THR A 54 5.70 19.37 -8.50
N LEU A 55 6.68 19.69 -7.65
CA LEU A 55 7.35 18.69 -6.80
C LEU A 55 6.30 17.95 -5.96
N THR A 56 6.15 16.65 -6.19
CA THR A 56 5.13 15.82 -5.55
C THR A 56 5.79 14.67 -4.82
N ILE A 57 5.56 14.57 -3.51
CA ILE A 57 6.10 13.51 -2.65
C ILE A 57 4.95 12.57 -2.27
N CYS A 58 5.04 11.31 -2.70
CA CYS A 58 4.05 10.28 -2.37
C CYS A 58 4.47 9.53 -1.09
N ILE A 59 3.69 9.66 -0.02
CA ILE A 59 3.93 8.94 1.24
C ILE A 59 3.02 7.71 1.31
N GLY A 60 3.62 6.53 1.15
CA GLY A 60 2.93 5.23 1.08
C GLY A 60 3.55 4.18 2.00
N ASN A 61 2.91 3.02 2.12
CA ASN A 61 3.51 1.83 2.75
C ASN A 61 3.12 0.59 1.95
N ILE A 62 3.80 -0.52 2.23
CA ILE A 62 3.56 -1.81 1.58
C ILE A 62 2.52 -2.62 2.36
N THR A 63 2.48 -2.47 3.68
CA THR A 63 1.66 -3.26 4.61
C THR A 63 0.38 -2.52 5.02
N THR A 64 -0.71 -3.23 5.27
CA THR A 64 -1.87 -2.60 5.91
C THR A 64 -1.60 -2.38 7.42
N GLY A 65 -2.26 -1.40 8.05
CA GLY A 65 -2.12 -1.12 9.49
C GLY A 65 -1.34 0.17 9.85
N GLY A 66 -1.14 0.39 11.15
CA GLY A 66 -0.52 1.60 11.72
C GLY A 66 1.00 1.64 11.60
N ASN A 67 1.51 1.99 10.41
CA ASN A 67 2.95 2.02 10.12
C ASN A 67 3.57 3.43 10.25
N GLY A 68 3.06 4.28 11.15
CA GLY A 68 3.68 5.60 11.42
C GLY A 68 3.62 6.63 10.28
N LYS A 69 2.87 6.37 9.21
CA LYS A 69 2.81 7.28 8.04
C LYS A 69 2.33 8.69 8.36
N THR A 70 1.32 8.80 9.21
CA THR A 70 0.77 10.10 9.60
C THR A 70 1.76 10.90 10.44
N PRO A 71 2.38 10.34 11.51
CA PRO A 71 3.50 11.00 12.21
C PRO A 71 4.63 11.43 11.27
N PHE A 72 5.04 10.55 10.35
CA PHE A 72 6.10 10.86 9.38
C PHE A 72 5.71 12.01 8.43
N LEU A 73 4.47 12.01 7.93
CA LEU A 73 3.96 13.08 7.07
C LEU A 73 3.94 14.43 7.79
N ILE A 74 3.53 14.46 9.06
CA ILE A 74 3.53 15.70 9.88
C ILE A 74 4.95 16.22 10.05
N HIS A 75 5.88 15.34 10.42
CA HIS A 75 7.30 15.69 10.55
C HIS A 75 7.87 16.26 9.24
N LEU A 76 7.61 15.58 8.11
CA LEU A 76 8.07 16.04 6.80
C LEU A 76 7.47 17.40 6.40
N ALA A 77 6.20 17.64 6.70
CA ALA A 77 5.55 18.92 6.41
C ALA A 77 6.13 20.07 7.25
N GLN A 78 6.53 19.80 8.49
CA GLN A 78 7.21 20.78 9.35
C GLN A 78 8.59 21.14 8.82
N GLU A 79 9.38 20.15 8.40
CA GLU A 79 10.70 20.37 7.78
C GLU A 79 10.61 21.18 6.48
N LEU A 80 9.52 21.01 5.73
CA LEU A 80 9.28 21.68 4.45
C LEU A 80 8.43 22.96 4.56
N ASN A 81 8.24 23.51 5.76
CA ASN A 81 7.31 24.62 5.98
C ASN A 81 7.61 25.86 5.11
N THR A 82 8.88 26.13 4.81
CA THR A 82 9.32 27.21 3.91
C THR A 82 8.85 27.05 2.47
N ALA A 83 8.52 25.83 2.05
CA ALA A 83 8.02 25.51 0.72
C ALA A 83 6.49 25.51 0.63
N HIS A 84 5.78 25.86 1.71
CA HIS A 84 4.31 25.88 1.79
C HIS A 84 3.65 24.59 1.25
N PRO A 85 3.91 23.42 1.87
CA PRO A 85 3.47 22.13 1.35
C PRO A 85 1.95 21.99 1.43
N ILE A 86 1.35 21.48 0.35
CA ILE A 86 -0.08 21.14 0.30
C ILE A 86 -0.23 19.63 0.53
N ILE A 87 -1.00 19.25 1.56
CA ILE A 87 -1.23 17.85 1.91
C ILE A 87 -2.49 17.35 1.19
N LEU A 88 -2.29 16.41 0.25
CA LEU A 88 -3.39 15.71 -0.42
C LEU A 88 -3.68 14.39 0.30
N SER A 89 -4.85 14.29 0.94
CA SER A 89 -5.31 13.06 1.57
C SER A 89 -6.50 12.47 0.81
N LYS A 90 -6.67 11.14 0.89
CA LYS A 90 -7.77 10.43 0.21
C LYS A 90 -9.14 10.66 0.88
N GLY A 91 -9.18 11.15 2.13
CA GLY A 91 -10.43 11.36 2.86
C GLY A 91 -11.22 10.09 3.14
N TYR A 92 -10.55 9.01 3.59
CA TYR A 92 -11.23 7.75 3.93
C TYR A 92 -12.36 7.99 4.94
N GLN A 93 -13.54 7.40 4.67
CA GLN A 93 -14.75 7.49 5.51
C GLN A 93 -15.29 8.92 5.71
N ARG A 94 -14.92 9.89 4.85
CA ARG A 94 -15.53 11.22 4.91
C ARG A 94 -17.03 11.10 4.62
N LYS A 95 -17.86 11.53 5.55
CA LYS A 95 -19.28 11.76 5.31
C LYS A 95 -19.37 13.14 4.69
N ASP A 96 -19.58 13.20 3.38
CA ASP A 96 -19.88 14.45 2.72
C ASP A 96 -21.24 14.92 3.22
N GLN A 97 -21.26 16.05 3.95
CA GLN A 97 -22.51 16.76 4.18
C GLN A 97 -22.94 17.29 2.81
N LYS A 98 -24.04 16.74 2.28
CA LYS A 98 -24.73 17.38 1.17
C LYS A 98 -25.35 18.64 1.74
N ASP A 99 -24.69 19.77 1.52
CA ASP A 99 -25.30 21.09 1.70
C ASP A 99 -26.56 21.12 0.81
N GLN A 100 -27.72 21.25 1.47
CA GLN A 100 -29.04 21.42 0.86
C GLN A 100 -29.18 22.80 0.22
#